data_AF-A0A2H9MKN9-F1
#
_entry.id   AF-A0A2H9MKN9-F1
#
_cell.length_a   1.000
_cell.length_b   1.000
_cell.length_c   1.000
_cell.angle_alpha   90.00
_cell.angle_beta   90.00
_cell.angle_gamma   90.00
#
_symmetry.space_group_name_H-M   'P 1'
#
loop_
_entity.id
_entity.type
_entity.pdbx_description
1 polymer ?
#
loop_
_entity_poly.entity_id
_entity_poly.type
_entity_poly.pdbx_seq_one_letter_code
_entity_poly.pdbx_strand_id
1 'polypeptide(L)'
;MMKNKTKIIFSIIVIAIVILSCYYIYGKTAKAFSLSYSSVRIPVSNPIMVNIDDKNLISASVCFAPATNDGRGYYVPLFFTTGESLPSHINENYNPTNILISSFGKNPSDVSIKIAETYWSKIELAVIISNYNDALTSVPLASYLNAPLIFKGGNVQNFLDRNHVNNAIIIGSGNYDVGIKRLNDKAEIWDYYLERLNENGDKCDYIVVTN
;
A
#
# COMPACT_ATOMS: atom_id res chain seq x y z
N MET A 1 61.25 1.75 22.56
CA MET A 1 60.41 0.56 22.28
C MET A 1 58.89 0.81 22.30
N MET A 2 58.37 1.88 22.95
CA MET A 2 56.91 2.17 23.00
C MET A 2 56.28 2.67 21.68
N LYS A 3 57.01 3.40 20.82
CA LYS A 3 56.45 4.02 19.59
C LYS A 3 55.85 3.03 18.57
N ASN A 4 56.35 1.80 18.51
CA ASN A 4 55.82 0.80 17.56
C ASN A 4 54.51 0.16 18.04
N LYS A 5 54.32 0.00 19.36
CA LYS A 5 53.06 -0.53 19.90
C LYS A 5 51.89 0.41 19.64
N THR A 6 52.09 1.72 19.78
CA THR A 6 51.04 2.73 19.53
C THR A 6 50.62 2.77 18.07
N LYS A 7 51.57 2.65 17.12
CA LYS A 7 51.26 2.57 15.69
C LYS A 7 50.46 1.32 15.33
N ILE A 8 50.82 0.17 15.91
CA ILE A 8 50.11 -1.10 15.68
C ILE A 8 48.67 -1.01 16.19
N ILE A 9 48.47 -0.47 17.39
CA ILE A 9 47.12 -0.27 17.97
C ILE A 9 46.28 0.66 17.09
N PHE A 10 46.86 1.76 16.62
CA PHE A 10 46.15 2.70 15.75
C PHE A 10 45.73 2.05 14.42
N SER A 11 46.62 1.28 13.77
CA SER A 11 46.29 0.55 12.55
C SER A 11 45.15 -0.46 12.75
N ILE A 12 45.13 -1.18 13.88
CA ILE A 12 44.06 -2.14 14.19
C ILE A 12 42.72 -1.40 14.35
N ILE A 13 42.70 -0.26 15.02
CA ILE A 13 41.48 0.55 15.20
C ILE A 13 40.95 1.05 13.86
N VAL A 14 41.82 1.54 12.97
CA VAL A 14 41.42 2.01 11.64
C VAL A 14 40.82 0.85 10.82
N ILE A 15 41.45 -0.32 10.84
CA ILE A 15 40.93 -1.50 10.14
C ILE A 15 39.57 -1.93 10.72
N ALA A 16 39.42 -1.93 12.05
CA ALA A 16 38.14 -2.26 12.69
C ALA A 16 37.04 -1.28 12.29
N ILE A 17 37.31 0.02 12.26
CA ILE A 17 36.37 1.05 11.82
C ILE A 17 35.97 0.83 10.36
N VAL A 18 36.93 0.56 9.46
CA VAL A 18 36.64 0.28 8.05
C VAL A 18 35.76 -0.96 7.89
N ILE A 19 36.05 -2.05 8.61
CA ILE A 19 35.25 -3.28 8.57
C ILE A 19 33.83 -3.02 9.09
N LEU A 20 33.67 -2.32 10.22
CA LEU A 20 32.37 -1.93 10.77
C LEU A 20 31.61 -1.02 9.80
N SER A 21 32.30 -0.10 9.13
CA SER A 21 31.69 0.82 8.15
C SER A 21 31.24 0.06 6.91
N CYS A 22 32.07 -0.84 6.37
CA CYS A 22 31.71 -1.71 5.26
C CYS A 22 30.57 -2.66 5.65
N TYR A 23 30.55 -3.21 6.87
CA TYR A 23 29.44 -4.03 7.34
C TYR A 23 28.15 -3.21 7.47
N TYR A 24 28.23 -1.97 7.95
CA TYR A 24 27.06 -1.10 8.04
C TYR A 24 26.54 -0.67 6.66
N ILE A 25 27.44 -0.43 5.70
CA ILE A 25 27.12 0.02 4.34
C ILE A 25 26.64 -1.15 3.46
N TYR A 26 27.25 -2.33 3.57
CA TYR A 26 27.02 -3.47 2.67
C TYR A 26 26.31 -4.65 3.34
N GLY A 27 26.19 -4.67 4.68
CA GLY A 27 25.67 -5.82 5.44
C GLY A 27 24.15 -5.84 5.62
N LYS A 28 23.42 -4.79 5.24
CA LYS A 28 21.96 -4.90 5.09
C LYS A 28 21.67 -5.68 3.80
N THR A 29 21.61 -7.00 3.91
CA THR A 29 21.02 -7.84 2.87
C THR A 29 19.59 -7.37 2.64
N ALA A 30 19.22 -7.14 1.37
CA ALA A 30 17.85 -6.78 1.03
C ALA A 30 16.92 -7.86 1.57
N LYS A 31 15.88 -7.47 2.31
CA LYS A 31 14.87 -8.40 2.82
C LYS A 31 14.26 -9.12 1.62
N ALA A 32 14.18 -10.45 1.68
CA ALA A 32 13.57 -11.23 0.62
C ALA A 32 12.06 -10.93 0.59
N PHE A 33 11.52 -10.67 -0.60
CA PHE A 33 10.07 -10.53 -0.78
C PHE A 33 9.39 -11.89 -0.61
N SER A 34 8.31 -11.91 0.16
CA SER A 34 7.40 -13.04 0.31
C SER A 34 5.98 -12.57 0.06
N LEU A 35 5.29 -13.24 -0.86
CA LEU A 35 3.90 -12.94 -1.16
C LEU A 35 2.99 -13.49 -0.04
N SER A 36 2.00 -12.71 0.37
CA SER A 36 1.00 -13.12 1.36
C SER A 36 -0.36 -12.51 1.04
N TYR A 37 -1.41 -13.34 1.15
CA TYR A 37 -2.82 -12.97 1.04
C TYR A 37 -3.48 -12.83 2.43
N SER A 38 -2.70 -13.01 3.50
CA SER A 38 -3.20 -13.21 4.88
C SER A 38 -3.46 -11.92 5.66
N SER A 39 -3.56 -10.79 4.95
CA SER A 39 -4.10 -9.56 5.50
C SER A 39 -5.54 -9.78 5.99
N VAL A 40 -5.99 -9.01 6.98
CA VAL A 40 -7.34 -9.15 7.55
C VAL A 40 -8.03 -7.79 7.47
N ARG A 41 -9.11 -7.73 6.66
CA ARG A 41 -9.97 -6.56 6.56
C ARG A 41 -10.97 -6.51 7.70
N ILE A 42 -11.28 -5.29 8.15
CA ILE A 42 -12.37 -5.01 9.08
C ILE A 42 -13.66 -4.94 8.25
N PRO A 43 -14.66 -5.80 8.53
CA PRO A 43 -15.91 -5.82 7.77
C PRO A 43 -16.63 -4.48 7.82
N VAL A 44 -17.14 -4.06 6.67
CA VAL A 44 -18.03 -2.90 6.52
C VAL A 44 -19.46 -3.40 6.37
N SER A 45 -20.37 -2.96 7.24
CA SER A 45 -21.76 -3.43 7.24
C SER A 45 -22.66 -2.73 6.23
N ASN A 46 -22.34 -1.49 5.86
CA ASN A 46 -23.16 -0.64 5.00
C ASN A 46 -22.36 -0.17 3.78
N PRO A 47 -23.01 0.02 2.61
CA PRO A 47 -22.45 0.79 1.50
C PRO A 47 -21.76 2.07 1.97
N ILE A 48 -20.66 2.45 1.33
CA ILE A 48 -19.90 3.67 1.66
C ILE A 48 -20.11 4.70 0.57
N MET A 49 -20.35 5.94 0.97
CA MET A 49 -20.26 7.10 0.09
C MET A 49 -19.08 7.96 0.53
N VAL A 50 -18.07 8.08 -0.32
CA VAL A 50 -16.93 8.98 -0.12
C VAL A 50 -17.24 10.32 -0.77
N ASN A 51 -17.43 11.33 0.07
CA ASN A 51 -17.55 12.72 -0.35
C ASN A 51 -16.16 13.36 -0.48
N ILE A 52 -15.81 13.72 -1.70
CA ILE A 52 -14.56 14.36 -2.10
C ILE A 52 -14.73 15.86 -1.94
N ASP A 53 -14.61 16.31 -0.70
CA ASP A 53 -14.74 17.72 -0.29
C ASP A 53 -13.46 18.54 -0.55
N ASP A 54 -12.33 17.88 -0.78
CA ASP A 54 -11.09 18.47 -1.26
C ASP A 54 -10.62 17.81 -2.57
N LYS A 55 -10.59 18.59 -3.65
CA LYS A 55 -10.17 18.14 -4.98
C LYS A 55 -8.73 17.64 -5.02
N ASN A 56 -7.86 18.10 -4.11
CA ASN A 56 -6.47 17.64 -4.04
C ASN A 56 -6.36 16.19 -3.53
N LEU A 57 -7.43 15.68 -2.89
CA LEU A 57 -7.47 14.33 -2.32
C LEU A 57 -8.21 13.33 -3.22
N ILE A 58 -8.71 13.77 -4.38
CA ILE A 58 -9.43 12.89 -5.33
C ILE A 58 -8.63 11.63 -5.67
N SER A 59 -7.31 11.74 -5.78
CA SER A 59 -6.46 10.61 -6.12
C SER A 59 -6.43 9.53 -5.05
N ALA A 60 -6.51 9.93 -3.77
CA ALA A 60 -6.50 9.02 -2.64
C ALA A 60 -7.85 8.31 -2.44
N SER A 61 -8.93 8.81 -3.04
CA SER A 61 -10.25 8.18 -2.96
C SER A 61 -10.26 6.75 -3.52
N VAL A 62 -9.39 6.48 -4.50
CA VAL A 62 -9.20 5.14 -5.11
C VAL A 62 -8.77 4.09 -4.08
N CYS A 63 -8.10 4.48 -2.99
CA CYS A 63 -7.67 3.58 -1.94
C CYS A 63 -8.83 2.92 -1.18
N PHE A 64 -10.06 3.43 -1.28
CA PHE A 64 -11.25 2.77 -0.73
C PHE A 64 -11.66 1.51 -1.52
N ALA A 65 -11.32 1.41 -2.81
CA ALA A 65 -11.75 0.29 -3.64
C ALA A 65 -11.33 -1.09 -3.08
N PRO A 66 -10.06 -1.33 -2.69
CA PRO A 66 -9.67 -2.60 -2.07
C PRO A 66 -10.15 -2.77 -0.62
N ALA A 67 -10.67 -1.72 0.01
CA ALA A 67 -11.00 -1.68 1.44
C ALA A 67 -12.42 -2.18 1.76
N THR A 68 -13.36 -2.00 0.84
CA THR A 68 -14.80 -2.17 1.11
C THR A 68 -15.25 -3.63 0.94
N ASN A 69 -15.24 -4.41 2.03
CA ASN A 69 -15.79 -5.77 2.03
C ASN A 69 -16.75 -6.01 3.21
N ASP A 70 -17.61 -7.02 3.09
CA ASP A 70 -18.63 -7.36 4.09
C ASP A 70 -18.15 -8.41 5.12
N GLY A 71 -16.87 -8.74 5.12
CA GLY A 71 -16.28 -9.80 5.96
C GLY A 71 -16.54 -11.23 5.49
N ARG A 72 -17.46 -11.45 4.54
CA ARG A 72 -17.71 -12.77 3.90
C ARG A 72 -17.00 -12.91 2.55
N GLY A 73 -16.20 -11.90 2.19
CA GLY A 73 -15.49 -11.85 0.91
C GLY A 73 -16.26 -11.17 -0.21
N TYR A 74 -17.46 -10.65 0.06
CA TYR A 74 -18.19 -9.84 -0.91
C TYR A 74 -17.82 -8.37 -0.78
N TYR A 75 -17.73 -7.70 -1.92
CA TYR A 75 -17.53 -6.25 -1.95
C TYR A 75 -18.81 -5.54 -1.55
N VAL A 76 -18.64 -4.49 -0.76
CA VAL A 76 -19.73 -3.61 -0.34
C VAL A 76 -19.77 -2.44 -1.33
N PRO A 77 -20.96 -2.02 -1.83
CA PRO A 77 -21.04 -0.92 -2.77
C PRO A 77 -20.33 0.35 -2.26
N LEU A 78 -19.55 0.95 -3.15
CA LEU A 78 -18.76 2.15 -2.90
C LEU A 78 -19.16 3.22 -3.90
N PHE A 79 -19.55 4.38 -3.38
CA PHE A 79 -19.96 5.55 -4.16
C PHE A 79 -18.99 6.70 -3.93
N PHE A 80 -18.81 7.53 -4.95
CA PHE A 80 -18.04 8.76 -4.85
C PHE A 80 -18.93 9.94 -5.25
N THR A 81 -18.83 11.05 -4.52
CA THR A 81 -19.49 12.31 -4.85
C THR A 81 -18.54 13.47 -4.59
N THR A 82 -18.69 14.58 -5.32
CA THR A 82 -17.97 15.84 -5.11
C THR A 82 -18.85 16.91 -4.43
N GLY A 83 -19.93 16.48 -3.76
CA GLY A 83 -20.91 17.34 -3.11
C GLY A 83 -22.21 17.53 -3.89
N GLU A 84 -22.35 16.87 -5.04
CA GLU A 84 -23.62 16.80 -5.77
C GLU A 84 -24.60 15.87 -5.03
N SER A 85 -25.89 16.21 -5.07
CA SER A 85 -26.94 15.35 -4.52
C SER A 85 -26.95 14.02 -5.26
N LEU A 86 -26.77 12.93 -4.53
CA LEU A 86 -26.90 11.58 -5.10
C LEU A 86 -28.26 11.41 -5.77
N PRO A 87 -28.36 10.58 -6.81
CA PRO A 87 -29.64 10.10 -7.29
C PRO A 87 -30.45 9.50 -6.13
N SER A 88 -31.72 9.85 -6.03
CA SER A 88 -32.60 9.43 -4.91
C SER A 88 -32.59 7.92 -4.70
N HIS A 89 -32.56 7.15 -5.80
CA HIS A 89 -32.50 5.69 -5.76
C HIS A 89 -31.24 5.12 -5.09
N ILE A 90 -30.11 5.86 -5.03
CA ILE A 90 -28.93 5.41 -4.29
C ILE A 90 -29.18 5.51 -2.78
N ASN A 91 -29.67 6.67 -2.32
CA ASN A 91 -29.97 6.86 -0.90
C ASN A 91 -31.08 5.93 -0.40
N GLU A 92 -32.15 5.77 -1.20
CA GLU A 92 -33.30 4.93 -0.84
C GLU A 92 -32.96 3.43 -0.78
N ASN A 93 -32.13 2.93 -1.71
CA ASN A 93 -31.85 1.49 -1.80
C ASN A 93 -30.64 1.04 -0.98
N TYR A 94 -29.64 1.91 -0.80
CA TYR A 94 -28.35 1.52 -0.20
C TYR A 94 -28.10 2.15 1.17
N ASN A 95 -28.74 3.27 1.50
CA ASN A 95 -28.53 4.05 2.73
C ASN A 95 -27.04 4.13 3.15
N PRO A 96 -26.17 4.69 2.29
CA PRO A 96 -24.73 4.58 2.47
C PRO A 96 -24.23 5.42 3.67
N THR A 97 -23.20 4.90 4.35
CA THR A 97 -22.45 5.68 5.34
C THR A 97 -21.65 6.77 4.61
N ASN A 98 -21.95 8.03 4.93
CA ASN A 98 -21.26 9.19 4.34
C ASN A 98 -19.92 9.45 5.04
N ILE A 99 -18.86 9.55 4.26
CA ILE A 99 -17.49 9.78 4.71
C ILE A 99 -16.89 10.96 3.96
N LEU A 100 -16.38 11.95 4.67
CA LEU A 100 -15.59 13.03 4.07
C LEU A 100 -14.15 12.57 3.86
N ILE A 101 -13.60 12.72 2.65
CA ILE A 101 -12.22 12.28 2.37
C ILE A 101 -11.19 13.09 3.19
N SER A 102 -11.47 14.37 3.43
CA SER A 102 -10.62 15.24 4.25
C SER A 102 -10.47 14.76 5.70
N SER A 103 -11.40 13.93 6.20
CA SER A 103 -11.31 13.35 7.55
C SER A 103 -10.18 12.32 7.70
N PHE A 104 -9.62 11.83 6.58
CA PHE A 104 -8.55 10.83 6.58
C PHE A 104 -7.15 11.44 6.50
N GLY A 105 -7.01 12.73 6.17
CA GLY A 105 -5.70 13.36 6.08
C GLY A 105 -5.69 14.59 5.17
N LYS A 106 -4.51 15.22 5.06
CA LYS A 106 -4.32 16.46 4.29
C LYS A 106 -3.59 16.27 2.96
N ASN A 107 -3.05 15.08 2.71
CA ASN A 107 -2.39 14.72 1.46
C ASN A 107 -2.70 13.26 1.12
N PRO A 108 -2.49 12.83 -0.14
CA PRO A 108 -2.84 11.48 -0.56
C PRO A 108 -2.18 10.35 0.24
N SER A 109 -0.92 10.55 0.67
CA SER A 109 -0.20 9.55 1.48
C SER A 109 -0.86 9.36 2.85
N ASP A 110 -1.13 10.46 3.56
CA ASP A 110 -1.84 10.43 4.86
C ASP A 110 -3.22 9.77 4.73
N VAL A 111 -3.99 10.18 3.72
CA VAL A 111 -5.33 9.63 3.48
C VAL A 111 -5.27 8.13 3.23
N SER A 112 -4.38 7.68 2.34
CA SER A 112 -4.25 6.25 2.01
C SER A 112 -3.81 5.40 3.21
N ILE A 113 -2.89 5.91 4.04
CA ILE A 113 -2.48 5.26 5.28
C ILE A 113 -3.65 5.17 6.25
N LYS A 114 -4.40 6.26 6.42
CA LYS A 114 -5.53 6.27 7.35
C LYS A 114 -6.66 5.35 6.90
N ILE A 115 -6.89 5.23 5.59
CA ILE A 115 -7.81 4.24 5.02
C ILE A 115 -7.33 2.84 5.40
N ALA A 116 -6.05 2.51 5.16
CA ALA A 116 -5.51 1.21 5.50
C ALA A 116 -5.68 0.86 6.99
N GLU A 117 -5.37 1.80 7.88
CA GLU A 117 -5.53 1.62 9.33
C GLU A 117 -6.99 1.51 9.79
N THR A 118 -7.93 2.05 9.01
CA THR A 118 -9.37 2.00 9.33
C THR A 118 -9.99 0.69 8.90
N TYR A 119 -9.52 0.12 7.77
CA TYR A 119 -10.17 -1.02 7.13
C TYR A 119 -9.35 -2.32 7.18
N TRP A 120 -8.15 -2.32 7.74
CA TRP A 120 -7.37 -3.53 8.00
C TRP A 120 -6.99 -3.63 9.46
N SER A 121 -7.33 -4.77 10.09
CA SER A 121 -6.84 -5.11 11.43
C SER A 121 -5.46 -5.77 11.38
N LYS A 122 -5.05 -6.26 10.21
CA LYS A 122 -3.74 -6.88 9.97
C LYS A 122 -3.34 -6.68 8.51
N ILE A 123 -2.09 -6.28 8.28
CA ILE A 123 -1.56 -6.03 6.94
C ILE A 123 -0.28 -6.85 6.77
N GLU A 124 -0.33 -7.85 5.88
CA GLU A 124 0.84 -8.69 5.54
C GLU A 124 1.61 -8.18 4.32
N LEU A 125 0.88 -7.49 3.43
CA LEU A 125 1.37 -6.96 2.17
C LEU A 125 0.71 -5.60 1.93
N ALA A 126 1.48 -4.60 1.50
CA ALA A 126 0.95 -3.33 1.03
C ALA A 126 1.34 -3.09 -0.43
N VAL A 127 0.48 -2.40 -1.19
CA VAL A 127 0.76 -1.98 -2.56
C VAL A 127 1.02 -0.47 -2.55
N ILE A 128 2.26 -0.06 -2.84
CA ILE A 128 2.72 1.32 -2.75
C ILE A 128 2.78 1.93 -4.15
N ILE A 129 2.09 3.06 -4.33
CA ILE A 129 1.86 3.73 -5.62
C ILE A 129 2.39 5.16 -5.62
N SER A 130 2.75 5.69 -6.78
CA SER A 130 3.33 7.04 -6.88
C SER A 130 2.33 8.11 -7.33
N ASN A 131 1.30 7.72 -8.10
CA ASN A 131 0.34 8.65 -8.68
C ASN A 131 -1.04 8.00 -8.89
N TYR A 132 -2.00 8.80 -9.34
CA TYR A 132 -3.39 8.38 -9.55
C TYR A 132 -3.55 7.29 -10.63
N ASN A 133 -2.80 7.36 -11.73
CA ASN A 133 -2.89 6.37 -12.80
C ASN A 133 -2.38 5.00 -12.35
N ASP A 134 -1.29 5.00 -11.56
CA ASP A 134 -0.78 3.80 -10.90
C ASP A 134 -1.85 3.24 -9.95
N ALA A 135 -2.51 4.11 -9.18
CA ALA A 135 -3.60 3.73 -8.28
C ALA A 135 -4.71 2.98 -9.01
N LEU A 136 -5.28 3.59 -10.04
CA LEU A 136 -6.38 3.03 -10.82
C LEU A 136 -6.01 1.67 -11.44
N THR A 137 -4.80 1.59 -12.02
CA THR A 137 -4.33 0.36 -12.67
C THR A 137 -4.09 -0.77 -11.68
N SER A 138 -3.82 -0.43 -10.42
CA SER A 138 -3.42 -1.40 -9.39
C SER A 138 -4.54 -1.83 -8.47
N VAL A 139 -5.74 -1.23 -8.57
CA VAL A 139 -6.91 -1.62 -7.80
C VAL A 139 -7.20 -3.13 -7.93
N PRO A 140 -7.29 -3.72 -9.13
CA PRO A 140 -7.59 -5.15 -9.26
C PRO A 140 -6.56 -6.03 -8.56
N LEU A 141 -5.27 -5.70 -8.73
CA LEU A 141 -4.17 -6.40 -8.07
C LEU A 141 -4.26 -6.28 -6.55
N ALA A 142 -4.40 -5.07 -6.00
CA ALA A 142 -4.47 -4.84 -4.56
C ALA A 142 -5.69 -5.53 -3.92
N SER A 143 -6.84 -5.43 -4.59
CA SER A 143 -8.09 -6.09 -4.19
C SER A 143 -7.94 -7.61 -4.12
N TYR A 144 -7.34 -8.22 -5.15
CA TYR A 144 -7.11 -9.65 -5.23
C TYR A 144 -6.10 -10.16 -4.20
N LEU A 145 -5.03 -9.38 -3.96
CA LEU A 145 -4.04 -9.68 -2.93
C LEU A 145 -4.52 -9.35 -1.51
N ASN A 146 -5.73 -8.83 -1.34
CA ASN A 146 -6.28 -8.37 -0.06
C ASN A 146 -5.36 -7.34 0.65
N ALA A 147 -4.72 -6.48 -0.15
CA ALA A 147 -3.72 -5.52 0.31
C ALA A 147 -4.24 -4.07 0.19
N PRO A 148 -3.89 -3.18 1.14
CA PRO A 148 -4.19 -1.76 0.99
C PRO A 148 -3.34 -1.12 -0.11
N LEU A 149 -3.93 -0.13 -0.80
CA LEU A 149 -3.21 0.80 -1.67
C LEU A 149 -2.70 1.98 -0.84
N ILE A 150 -1.40 2.26 -0.91
CA ILE A 150 -0.73 3.33 -0.15
C ILE A 150 -0.04 4.28 -1.12
N PHE A 151 -0.38 5.57 -1.09
CA PHE A 151 0.36 6.60 -1.79
C PHE A 151 1.73 6.82 -1.15
N LYS A 152 2.76 6.85 -1.98
CA LYS A 152 4.13 7.19 -1.58
C LYS A 152 4.16 8.53 -0.84
N GLY A 153 4.93 8.57 0.24
CA GLY A 153 5.12 9.75 1.08
C GLY A 153 6.14 9.49 2.18
N GLY A 154 6.51 10.54 2.92
CA GLY A 154 7.55 10.46 3.96
C GLY A 154 7.18 9.61 5.18
N ASN A 155 5.89 9.35 5.37
CA ASN A 155 5.33 8.57 6.49
C ASN A 155 5.10 7.09 6.16
N VAL A 156 5.31 6.65 4.91
CA VAL A 156 5.04 5.26 4.51
C VAL A 156 5.94 4.27 5.25
N GLN A 157 7.24 4.56 5.42
CA GLN A 157 8.13 3.68 6.19
C GLN A 157 7.63 3.52 7.63
N ASN A 158 7.27 4.62 8.30
CA ASN A 158 6.74 4.58 9.65
C ASN A 158 5.43 3.77 9.73
N PHE A 159 4.56 3.89 8.72
CA PHE A 159 3.35 3.07 8.63
C PHE A 159 3.67 1.58 8.51
N LEU A 160 4.62 1.19 7.65
CA LEU A 160 5.04 -0.20 7.48
C LEU A 160 5.60 -0.75 8.79
N ASP A 161 6.47 0.00 9.47
CA ASP A 161 7.10 -0.41 10.72
C ASP A 161 6.08 -0.58 11.86
N ARG A 162 5.17 0.39 12.03
CA ARG A 162 4.13 0.37 13.08
C ARG A 162 3.12 -0.76 12.89
N ASN A 163 2.79 -1.09 11.64
CA ASN A 163 1.83 -2.14 11.32
C ASN A 163 2.50 -3.50 11.06
N HIS A 164 3.81 -3.59 11.29
CA HIS A 164 4.61 -4.81 11.10
C HIS A 164 4.49 -5.41 9.69
N VAL A 165 4.35 -4.55 8.68
CA VAL A 165 4.25 -4.96 7.27
C VAL A 165 5.64 -5.32 6.77
N ASN A 166 5.86 -6.60 6.47
CA ASN A 166 7.18 -7.10 6.07
C ASN A 166 7.40 -7.15 4.56
N ASN A 167 6.34 -6.97 3.77
CA ASN A 167 6.38 -7.07 2.31
C ASN A 167 5.62 -5.93 1.66
N ALA A 168 6.14 -5.43 0.55
CA ALA A 168 5.46 -4.45 -0.27
C ALA A 168 5.64 -4.76 -1.76
N ILE A 169 4.58 -4.52 -2.53
CA ILE A 169 4.68 -4.33 -3.98
C ILE A 169 4.79 -2.84 -4.22
N ILE A 170 5.83 -2.40 -4.94
CA ILE A 170 6.02 -0.99 -5.27
C ILE A 170 5.83 -0.80 -6.76
N ILE A 171 4.93 0.11 -7.11
CA ILE A 171 4.71 0.53 -8.49
C ILE A 171 5.51 1.79 -8.78
N GLY A 172 6.44 1.66 -9.73
CA GLY A 172 7.44 2.67 -10.03
C GLY A 172 8.57 2.72 -9.00
N SER A 173 8.88 3.92 -8.51
CA SER A 173 10.08 4.18 -7.70
C SER A 173 9.79 4.30 -6.19
N GLY A 174 10.66 3.71 -5.38
CA GLY A 174 10.59 3.83 -3.91
C GLY A 174 11.41 2.73 -3.25
N ASN A 175 12.04 3.07 -2.12
CA ASN A 175 12.82 2.14 -1.32
C ASN A 175 12.31 2.21 0.12
N TYR A 176 12.03 1.03 0.67
CA TYR A 176 11.53 0.84 2.03
C TYR A 176 12.28 -0.36 2.64
N ASP A 177 12.41 -0.40 3.96
CA ASP A 177 13.10 -1.47 4.68
C ASP A 177 12.19 -2.70 4.87
N VAL A 178 11.70 -3.27 3.76
CA VAL A 178 10.80 -4.44 3.68
C VAL A 178 11.19 -5.32 2.48
N GLY A 179 10.63 -6.52 2.38
CA GLY A 179 10.73 -7.31 1.16
C GLY A 179 9.99 -6.60 0.02
N ILE A 180 10.65 -6.37 -1.11
CA ILE A 180 10.08 -5.57 -2.21
C ILE A 180 9.94 -6.39 -3.49
N LYS A 181 8.73 -6.40 -4.07
CA LYS A 181 8.49 -6.71 -5.49
C LYS A 181 8.24 -5.40 -6.22
N ARG A 182 9.02 -5.11 -7.26
CA ARG A 182 8.85 -3.90 -8.08
C ARG A 182 8.08 -4.23 -9.35
N LEU A 183 7.14 -3.36 -9.71
CA LEU A 183 6.42 -3.35 -10.98
C LEU A 183 6.58 -1.95 -11.60
N ASN A 184 7.11 -1.86 -12.80
CA ASN A 184 7.57 -0.58 -13.36
C ASN A 184 6.48 0.15 -14.15
N ASP A 185 5.58 -0.60 -14.78
CA ASP A 185 4.57 -0.05 -15.67
C ASP A 185 3.26 -0.83 -15.63
N LYS A 186 2.28 -0.33 -16.39
CA LYS A 186 0.95 -0.94 -16.50
C LYS A 186 1.00 -2.38 -16.99
N ALA A 187 1.87 -2.73 -17.93
CA ALA A 187 1.96 -4.09 -18.45
C ALA A 187 2.46 -5.05 -17.36
N GLU A 188 3.52 -4.68 -16.64
CA GLU A 188 4.01 -5.50 -15.52
C GLU A 188 2.97 -5.67 -14.40
N ILE A 189 2.15 -4.65 -14.12
CA ILE A 189 1.04 -4.77 -13.14
C ILE A 189 0.02 -5.81 -13.61
N TRP A 190 -0.37 -5.76 -14.88
CA TRP A 190 -1.35 -6.68 -15.45
C TRP A 190 -0.81 -8.11 -15.56
N ASP A 191 0.40 -8.26 -16.08
CA ASP A 191 1.04 -9.57 -16.20
C ASP A 191 1.18 -10.23 -14.83
N TYR A 192 1.62 -9.46 -13.82
CA TYR A 192 1.71 -9.97 -12.45
C TYR A 192 0.33 -10.34 -11.89
N TYR A 193 -0.71 -9.53 -12.11
CA TYR A 193 -2.07 -9.85 -11.69
C TYR A 193 -2.59 -11.14 -12.34
N LEU A 194 -2.46 -11.28 -13.66
CA LEU A 194 -2.91 -12.44 -14.42
C LEU A 194 -2.13 -13.71 -14.04
N GLU A 195 -0.83 -13.58 -13.79
CA GLU A 195 0.02 -14.67 -13.28
C GLU A 195 -0.50 -15.18 -11.93
N ARG A 196 -0.82 -14.27 -10.99
CA ARG A 196 -1.34 -14.64 -9.66
C ARG A 196 -2.75 -15.24 -9.72
N LEU A 197 -3.58 -14.86 -10.70
CA LEU A 197 -4.86 -15.53 -10.95
C LEU A 197 -4.64 -16.96 -11.42
N ASN A 198 -3.80 -17.13 -12.44
CA ASN A 198 -3.51 -18.42 -13.04
C ASN A 198 -2.88 -19.40 -12.04
N GLU A 199 -1.95 -18.93 -11.18
CA GLU A 199 -1.33 -19.75 -10.14
C GLU A 199 -2.31 -20.29 -9.10
N ASN A 200 -3.35 -19.52 -8.78
CA ASN A 200 -4.40 -19.93 -7.84
C ASN A 200 -5.54 -20.71 -8.51
N GLY A 201 -5.50 -20.88 -9.84
CA GLY A 201 -6.58 -21.48 -10.61
C GLY A 201 -7.83 -20.60 -10.74
N ASP A 202 -7.70 -19.32 -10.38
CA ASP A 202 -8.75 -18.32 -10.51
C ASP A 202 -8.84 -17.82 -11.96
N LYS A 203 -10.03 -17.36 -12.35
CA LYS A 203 -10.28 -16.77 -13.68
C LYS A 203 -10.80 -15.36 -13.51
N CYS A 204 -10.40 -14.49 -14.42
CA CYS A 204 -10.94 -13.15 -14.56
C CYS A 204 -11.68 -13.05 -15.88
N ASP A 205 -13.01 -13.14 -15.84
CA ASP A 205 -13.84 -13.09 -17.05
C ASP A 205 -13.91 -11.68 -17.65
N TYR A 206 -13.92 -10.64 -16.80
CA TYR A 206 -13.85 -9.24 -17.23
C TYR A 206 -13.44 -8.31 -16.08
N ILE A 207 -12.87 -7.16 -16.43
CA ILE A 207 -12.62 -6.04 -15.51
C ILE A 207 -13.28 -4.82 -16.11
N VAL A 208 -14.21 -4.22 -15.37
CA VAL A 208 -14.87 -2.98 -15.77
C VAL A 208 -14.23 -1.85 -14.99
N VAL A 209 -13.53 -0.97 -15.69
CA VAL A 209 -13.07 0.33 -15.18
C VAL A 209 -13.80 1.39 -15.99
N THR A 210 -14.80 2.05 -15.39
CA THR A 210 -15.50 3.18 -16.01
C THR A 210 -15.02 4.48 -15.40
N ASN A 211 -14.63 5.44 -16.26
CA ASN A 211 -14.55 6.87 -15.94
C ASN A 211 -15.92 7.46 -16.24
#